data_AF-A0A1H3T8V9-F1
#
_entry.id   AF-A0A1H3T8V9-F1
#
_cell.length_a   1.000
_cell.length_b   1.000
_cell.length_c   1.000
_cell.angle_alpha   90.00
_cell.angle_beta   90.00
_cell.angle_gamma   90.00
#
_symmetry.space_group_name_H-M   'P 1'
#
loop_
_entity.id
_entity.type
_entity.pdbx_description
1 polymer ?
#
loop_
_entity_poly.entity_id
_entity_poly.type
_entity_poly.pdbx_seq_one_letter_code
_entity_poly.pdbx_strand_id
1 'polypeptide(L)'
;MWWPPPIVDLANAAPVSIGQADRPDWLFWSLMGPCTVFWLLAYLFAIHRAKIDEYSGVPVLVVGVNFAWEFAGAFIVEQEAVQRPIDFCWMVLDIFILRQALKYGGKDYPTLRRRVFQGMIIGILLWTVFLVVAAAYEFGDRPGIYSGTAINVFLSLSWIFMLKRRGSSAGQSMYIAMSKFLGSFFAGWTVFVMFPGRYLFVVWFLTVWTLDIVYMVLLHRQIRAEGASPWALKRPVATVTHVTIGRSMSHPESVPTS
;
A
#
# COMPACT_ATOMS: atom_id res chain seq x y z
N MET A 1 -33.83 7.27 -30.71
CA MET A 1 -33.13 6.47 -29.68
C MET A 1 -34.03 6.45 -28.44
N TRP A 2 -34.39 5.28 -27.91
CA TRP A 2 -35.41 5.11 -26.84
C TRP A 2 -34.79 4.99 -25.43
N TRP A 3 -33.47 5.09 -25.34
CA TRP A 3 -32.71 4.98 -24.10
C TRP A 3 -32.49 6.37 -23.49
N PRO A 4 -32.64 6.55 -22.17
CA PRO A 4 -32.35 7.83 -21.53
C PRO A 4 -30.89 8.23 -21.79
N PRO A 5 -30.61 9.53 -21.96
CA PRO A 5 -29.25 10.00 -22.18
C PRO A 5 -28.36 9.62 -20.98
N PRO A 6 -27.03 9.50 -21.18
CA PRO A 6 -26.10 9.30 -20.08
C PRO A 6 -26.21 10.44 -19.06
N ILE A 7 -26.03 10.11 -17.78
CA ILE A 7 -26.10 11.08 -16.66
C ILE A 7 -24.78 11.86 -16.51
N VAL A 8 -23.67 11.29 -17.00
CA VAL A 8 -22.34 11.87 -16.92
C VAL A 8 -21.81 12.03 -18.35
N ASP A 9 -21.64 13.28 -18.76
CA ASP A 9 -20.97 13.60 -20.02
C ASP A 9 -19.46 13.38 -19.87
N LEU A 10 -18.87 12.74 -20.87
CA LEU A 10 -17.43 12.56 -20.92
C LEU A 10 -16.75 13.86 -21.35
N ALA A 11 -15.59 14.14 -20.78
CA ALA A 11 -14.80 15.30 -21.17
C ALA A 11 -14.35 15.16 -22.63
N ASN A 12 -14.42 16.27 -23.38
CA ASN A 12 -13.97 16.32 -24.78
C ASN A 12 -12.47 16.01 -24.94
N ALA A 13 -11.67 16.31 -23.91
CA ALA A 13 -10.28 15.92 -23.78
C ALA A 13 -10.10 15.07 -22.52
N ALA A 14 -9.34 13.99 -22.61
CA ALA A 14 -9.07 13.12 -21.47
C ALA A 14 -8.32 13.91 -20.38
N PRO A 15 -8.76 13.93 -19.11
CA PRO A 15 -8.10 14.72 -18.07
C PRO A 15 -6.62 14.37 -17.82
N VAL A 16 -6.19 13.18 -18.25
CA VAL A 16 -4.80 12.72 -18.20
C VAL A 16 -3.89 13.48 -19.18
N SER A 17 -4.42 13.97 -20.31
CA SER A 17 -3.63 14.75 -21.29
C SER A 17 -3.48 16.22 -20.90
N ILE A 18 -4.19 16.68 -19.87
CA ILE A 18 -4.10 18.04 -19.36
C ILE A 18 -2.94 18.08 -18.35
N GLY A 19 -1.97 18.97 -18.55
CA GLY A 19 -0.83 19.13 -17.65
C GLY A 19 -1.21 19.56 -16.22
N GLN A 20 -0.23 19.58 -15.32
CA GLN A 20 -0.40 20.12 -13.98
C GLN A 20 -0.78 21.61 -14.03
N ALA A 21 -1.58 22.05 -13.07
CA ALA A 21 -1.91 23.46 -12.90
C ALA A 21 -0.66 24.26 -12.52
N ASP A 22 -0.53 25.46 -13.07
CA ASP A 22 0.52 26.39 -12.67
C ASP A 22 0.24 26.88 -11.24
N ARG A 23 1.12 26.50 -10.32
CA ARG A 23 1.02 26.76 -8.88
C ARG A 23 2.39 27.18 -8.36
N PRO A 24 2.45 28.10 -7.37
CA PRO A 24 3.73 28.48 -6.78
C PRO A 24 4.45 27.30 -6.12
N ASP A 25 5.77 27.22 -6.28
CA ASP A 25 6.60 26.17 -5.69
C ASP A 25 6.44 26.04 -4.17
N TRP A 26 6.27 27.15 -3.46
CA TRP A 26 6.10 27.14 -2.01
C TRP A 26 4.85 26.34 -1.60
N LEU A 27 3.78 26.39 -2.41
CA LEU A 27 2.55 25.66 -2.15
C LEU A 27 2.78 24.17 -2.38
N PHE A 28 3.45 23.80 -3.47
CA PHE A 28 3.85 22.42 -3.73
C PHE A 28 4.68 21.85 -2.59
N TRP A 29 5.76 22.54 -2.18
CA TRP A 29 6.65 22.06 -1.13
C TRP A 29 6.00 22.05 0.26
N SER A 30 5.04 22.94 0.54
CA SER A 30 4.27 22.92 1.79
C SER A 30 3.40 21.66 1.95
N LEU A 31 3.04 20.99 0.85
CA LEU A 31 2.27 19.74 0.84
C LEU A 31 3.18 18.52 0.64
N MET A 32 4.06 18.57 -0.35
CA MET A 32 4.95 17.45 -0.69
C MET A 32 6.04 17.21 0.37
N GLY A 33 6.51 18.26 1.04
CA GLY A 33 7.48 18.13 2.14
C GLY A 33 6.95 17.26 3.29
N PRO A 34 5.82 17.62 3.92
CA PRO A 34 5.18 16.78 4.93
C PRO A 34 4.84 15.37 4.42
N CYS A 35 4.34 15.24 3.19
CA CYS A 35 4.11 13.93 2.55
C CYS A 35 5.35 13.03 2.64
N THR A 36 6.49 13.54 2.14
CA THR A 36 7.78 12.85 2.14
C THR A 36 8.23 12.48 3.55
N VAL A 37 8.16 13.42 4.49
CA VAL A 37 8.57 13.20 5.88
C VAL A 37 7.75 12.09 6.54
N PHE A 38 6.43 12.13 6.40
CA PHE A 38 5.55 11.15 7.04
C PHE A 38 5.66 9.76 6.41
N TRP A 39 5.84 9.64 5.09
CA TRP A 39 6.14 8.35 4.46
C TRP A 39 7.49 7.79 4.89
N LEU A 40 8.53 8.64 4.97
CA LEU A 40 9.83 8.23 5.47
C LEU A 40 9.73 7.71 6.91
N LEU A 41 9.00 8.41 7.79
CA LEU A 41 8.73 7.95 9.15
C LEU A 41 7.99 6.61 9.16
N ALA A 42 6.96 6.43 8.32
CA ALA A 42 6.23 5.17 8.21
C ALA A 42 7.16 4.00 7.87
N TYR A 43 8.06 4.20 6.89
CA TYR A 43 9.04 3.20 6.49
C TYR A 43 10.10 2.94 7.56
N LEU A 44 10.64 3.96 8.21
CA LEU A 44 11.60 3.78 9.31
C LEU A 44 10.97 2.98 10.47
N PHE A 45 9.74 3.30 10.85
CA PHE A 45 9.03 2.55 11.88
C PHE A 45 8.70 1.13 11.44
N ALA A 46 8.33 0.91 10.17
CA ALA A 46 8.06 -0.43 9.64
C ALA A 46 9.32 -1.30 9.61
N ILE A 47 10.44 -0.75 9.13
CA ILE A 47 11.75 -1.42 9.10
C ILE A 47 12.20 -1.78 10.51
N HIS A 48 12.05 -0.84 11.46
CA HIS A 48 12.39 -1.06 12.86
C HIS A 48 11.52 -2.15 13.48
N ARG A 49 10.19 -2.06 13.31
CA ARG A 49 9.24 -3.00 13.90
C ARG A 49 9.39 -4.41 13.33
N ALA A 50 9.64 -4.52 12.03
CA ALA A 50 9.89 -5.79 11.37
C ALA A 50 11.15 -6.49 11.87
N LYS A 51 12.20 -5.74 12.22
CA LYS A 51 13.42 -6.30 12.81
C LYS A 51 13.16 -6.86 14.22
N ILE A 52 12.30 -6.20 15.00
CA ILE A 52 11.97 -6.62 16.37
C ILE A 52 11.02 -7.81 16.37
N ASP A 53 9.93 -7.73 15.61
CA ASP A 53 8.88 -8.74 15.61
C ASP A 53 9.23 -9.94 14.72
N GLU A 54 10.22 -9.79 13.83
CA GLU A 54 10.55 -10.75 12.78
C GLU A 54 9.36 -11.13 11.88
N TYR A 55 8.42 -10.21 11.72
CA TYR A 55 7.34 -10.25 10.74
C TYR A 55 7.52 -9.10 9.76
N SER A 56 7.06 -9.27 8.52
CA SER A 56 7.17 -8.18 7.55
C SER A 56 6.35 -6.98 8.02
N GLY A 57 6.99 -5.81 8.07
CA GLY A 57 6.37 -4.58 8.54
C GLY A 57 5.43 -3.95 7.52
N VAL A 58 5.58 -4.31 6.24
CA VAL A 58 4.78 -3.82 5.12
C VAL A 58 4.18 -5.04 4.38
N PRO A 59 2.94 -4.96 3.86
CA PRO A 59 2.32 -6.05 3.11
C PRO A 59 3.14 -6.50 1.90
N VAL A 60 3.53 -7.78 1.89
CA VAL A 60 4.57 -8.32 1.01
C VAL A 60 4.30 -8.18 -0.48
N LEU A 61 3.05 -8.32 -0.93
CA LEU A 61 2.71 -8.25 -2.35
C LEU A 61 2.92 -6.83 -2.86
N VAL A 62 2.53 -5.83 -2.05
CA VAL A 62 2.61 -4.43 -2.47
C VAL A 62 4.02 -3.88 -2.38
N VAL A 63 4.88 -4.45 -1.52
CA VAL A 63 6.32 -4.13 -1.56
C VAL A 63 6.92 -4.47 -2.93
N GLY A 64 6.53 -5.60 -3.53
CA GLY A 64 6.98 -5.96 -4.88
C GLY A 64 6.45 -5.01 -5.95
N VAL A 65 5.19 -4.58 -5.81
CA VAL A 65 4.55 -3.61 -6.73
C VAL A 65 5.20 -2.23 -6.62
N ASN A 66 5.41 -1.72 -5.40
CA ASN A 66 5.97 -0.39 -5.16
C ASN A 66 7.42 -0.31 -5.66
N PHE A 67 8.25 -1.28 -5.29
CA PHE A 67 9.62 -1.37 -5.77
C PHE A 67 9.68 -1.44 -7.31
N ALA A 68 8.78 -2.21 -7.93
CA ALA A 68 8.72 -2.29 -9.40
C ALA A 68 8.33 -0.96 -10.04
N TRP A 69 7.40 -0.22 -9.44
CA TRP A 69 6.97 1.10 -9.91
C TRP A 69 8.12 2.11 -9.85
N GLU A 70 8.83 2.18 -8.72
CA GLU A 70 9.98 3.07 -8.52
C GLU A 70 11.17 2.67 -9.43
N PHE A 71 11.42 1.38 -9.61
CA PHE A 71 12.43 0.88 -10.55
C PHE A 71 12.11 1.28 -12.00
N ALA A 72 10.86 1.12 -12.42
CA ALA A 72 10.42 1.50 -13.76
C ALA A 72 10.54 3.01 -13.98
N GLY A 73 10.11 3.85 -13.04
CA GLY A 73 10.25 5.31 -13.10
C GLY A 73 11.71 5.78 -13.11
N ALA A 74 12.57 5.16 -12.30
CA ALA A 74 13.98 5.53 -12.22
C ALA A 74 14.79 5.15 -13.48
N PHE A 75 14.48 4.03 -14.15
CA PHE A 75 15.36 3.46 -15.17
C PHE A 75 14.75 3.20 -16.53
N ILE A 76 13.44 3.03 -16.65
CA ILE A 76 12.81 2.53 -17.88
C ILE A 76 11.89 3.59 -18.52
N VAL A 77 10.99 4.16 -17.74
CA VAL A 77 9.95 5.08 -18.22
C VAL A 77 10.54 6.48 -18.37
N GLU A 78 10.13 7.20 -19.43
CA GLU A 78 10.39 8.64 -19.55
C GLU A 78 9.59 9.38 -18.47
N GLN A 79 10.27 9.77 -17.41
CA GLN A 79 9.68 10.49 -16.28
C GLN A 79 10.17 11.94 -16.24
N GLU A 80 9.42 12.81 -15.55
CA GLU A 80 9.85 14.18 -15.32
C GLU A 80 11.22 14.24 -14.61
N ALA A 81 12.03 15.24 -14.98
CA ALA A 81 13.41 15.36 -14.54
C ALA A 81 13.56 15.41 -13.00
N VAL A 82 12.56 15.95 -12.30
CA VAL A 82 12.52 16.03 -10.83
C VAL A 82 12.05 14.71 -10.20
N GLN A 83 11.13 14.00 -10.83
CA GLN A 83 10.55 12.76 -10.28
C GLN A 83 11.53 11.58 -10.36
N ARG A 84 12.29 11.47 -11.45
CA ARG A 84 13.23 10.36 -11.67
C ARG A 84 14.25 10.14 -10.53
N PRO A 85 14.98 11.17 -10.02
CA PRO A 85 15.87 10.98 -8.88
C PRO A 85 15.13 10.68 -7.58
N ILE A 86 13.90 11.17 -7.41
CA ILE A 86 13.06 10.87 -6.24
C ILE A 86 12.70 9.38 -6.22
N ASP A 87 12.25 8.83 -7.35
CA ASP A 87 11.96 7.40 -7.50
C ASP A 87 13.19 6.54 -7.21
N PHE A 88 14.37 6.95 -7.69
CA PHE A 88 15.61 6.25 -7.36
C PHE A 88 15.89 6.25 -5.84
N CYS A 89 15.70 7.38 -5.15
CA CYS A 89 15.88 7.46 -3.70
C CYS A 89 14.89 6.57 -2.94
N TRP A 90 13.62 6.55 -3.34
CA TRP A 90 12.62 5.67 -2.73
C TRP A 90 12.93 4.20 -3.00
N MET A 91 13.34 3.86 -4.23
CA MET A 91 13.72 2.50 -4.59
C MET A 91 14.86 1.98 -3.70
N VAL A 92 15.85 2.81 -3.39
CA VAL A 92 16.95 2.43 -2.48
C VAL A 92 16.43 2.12 -1.08
N LEU A 93 15.46 2.88 -0.58
CA LEU A 93 14.80 2.59 0.70
C LEU A 93 13.98 1.29 0.63
N ASP A 94 13.26 1.08 -0.48
CA ASP A 94 12.45 -0.11 -0.72
C ASP A 94 13.28 -1.39 -0.83
N ILE A 95 14.57 -1.33 -1.18
CA ILE A 95 15.48 -2.49 -1.08
C ILE A 95 15.48 -3.06 0.34
N PHE A 96 15.48 -2.22 1.38
CA PHE A 96 15.47 -2.68 2.77
C PHE A 96 14.15 -3.35 3.13
N ILE A 97 13.04 -2.76 2.69
CA ILE A 97 11.69 -3.28 2.92
C ILE A 97 11.48 -4.60 2.16
N LEU A 98 11.90 -4.67 0.90
CA LEU A 98 11.86 -5.86 0.06
C LEU A 98 12.68 -7.00 0.66
N ARG A 99 13.89 -6.72 1.18
CA ARG A 99 14.69 -7.72 1.89
C ARG A 99 13.98 -8.26 3.12
N GLN A 100 13.31 -7.41 3.90
CA GLN A 100 12.51 -7.84 5.05
C GLN A 100 11.25 -8.62 4.63
N ALA A 101 10.58 -8.23 3.54
CA ALA A 101 9.46 -8.94 2.97
C ALA A 101 9.86 -10.35 2.50
N LEU A 102 10.99 -10.48 1.80
CA LEU A 102 11.52 -11.79 1.36
C LEU A 102 12.00 -12.67 2.52
N LYS A 103 12.49 -12.07 3.61
CA LYS A 103 12.97 -12.79 4.79
C LYS A 103 11.84 -13.23 5.72
N TYR A 104 10.93 -12.31 6.06
CA TYR A 104 9.92 -12.50 7.10
C TYR A 104 8.51 -12.73 6.55
N GLY A 105 8.23 -12.29 5.32
CA GLY A 105 6.91 -12.31 4.72
C GLY A 105 6.33 -13.70 4.46
N GLY A 106 7.19 -14.71 4.30
CA GLY A 106 6.74 -16.10 4.13
C GLY A 106 5.94 -16.63 5.32
N LYS A 107 6.09 -16.04 6.51
CA LYS A 107 5.31 -16.40 7.72
C LYS A 107 3.81 -16.14 7.54
N ASP A 108 3.43 -15.20 6.66
CA ASP A 108 2.03 -14.92 6.33
C ASP A 108 1.41 -15.91 5.32
N TYR A 109 2.22 -16.84 4.78
CA TYR A 109 1.82 -17.79 3.74
C TYR A 109 2.37 -19.19 4.06
N PRO A 110 1.96 -19.81 5.19
CA PRO A 110 2.58 -21.05 5.69
C PRO A 110 2.40 -22.25 4.75
N THR A 111 1.41 -22.21 3.85
CA THR A 111 1.17 -23.25 2.84
C THR A 111 2.13 -23.17 1.66
N LEU A 112 2.84 -22.05 1.47
CA LEU A 112 3.77 -21.86 0.37
C LEU A 112 5.19 -22.25 0.78
N ARG A 113 5.83 -23.11 -0.02
CA ARG A 113 7.27 -23.35 0.11
C ARG A 113 8.02 -22.03 -0.12
N ARG A 114 9.12 -21.80 0.62
CA ARG A 114 9.90 -20.56 0.54
C ARG A 114 10.26 -20.13 -0.88
N ARG A 115 10.68 -21.07 -1.74
CA ARG A 115 11.01 -20.77 -3.15
C ARG A 115 9.80 -20.32 -3.96
N VAL A 116 8.62 -20.90 -3.71
CA VAL A 116 7.37 -20.51 -4.38
C VAL A 116 6.93 -19.13 -3.91
N PHE A 117 7.03 -18.84 -2.61
CA PHE A 117 6.78 -17.50 -2.07
C PHE A 117 7.70 -16.45 -2.71
N GLN A 118 9.01 -16.73 -2.76
CA GLN A 118 9.98 -15.82 -3.40
C GLN A 118 9.71 -15.66 -4.91
N GLY A 119 9.40 -16.76 -5.61
CA GLY A 119 9.02 -16.72 -7.02
C GLY A 119 7.76 -15.91 -7.29
N MET A 120 6.76 -15.97 -6.39
CA MET A 120 5.56 -15.15 -6.47
C MET A 120 5.89 -13.66 -6.36
N ILE A 121 6.74 -13.26 -5.41
CA ILE A 121 7.15 -11.86 -5.27
C ILE A 121 7.93 -11.38 -6.50
N ILE A 122 8.85 -12.19 -7.02
CA ILE A 122 9.61 -11.87 -8.25
C ILE A 122 8.66 -11.77 -9.45
N GLY A 123 7.70 -12.69 -9.58
CA GLY A 123 6.71 -12.68 -10.65
C GLY A 123 5.84 -11.42 -10.63
N ILE A 124 5.39 -11.00 -9.44
CA ILE A 124 4.64 -9.74 -9.25
C ILE A 124 5.49 -8.53 -9.63
N LEU A 125 6.76 -8.50 -9.20
CA LEU A 125 7.68 -7.42 -9.53
C LEU A 125 7.84 -7.30 -11.04
N LEU A 126 8.19 -8.40 -11.73
CA LEU A 126 8.37 -8.39 -13.19
C LEU A 126 7.10 -7.98 -13.91
N TRP A 127 5.95 -8.57 -13.54
CA TRP A 127 4.67 -8.22 -14.13
C TRP A 127 4.33 -6.74 -13.92
N THR A 128 4.60 -6.21 -12.73
CA THR A 128 4.33 -4.79 -12.43
C THR A 128 5.23 -3.87 -13.25
N VAL A 129 6.51 -4.21 -13.46
CA VAL A 129 7.39 -3.43 -14.35
C VAL A 129 6.78 -3.33 -15.75
N PHE A 130 6.36 -4.46 -16.34
CA PHE A 130 5.72 -4.44 -17.66
C PHE A 130 4.42 -3.64 -17.66
N LEU A 131 3.60 -3.78 -16.63
CA LEU A 131 2.34 -3.05 -16.50
C LEU A 131 2.58 -1.54 -16.41
N VAL A 132 3.55 -1.08 -15.60
CA VAL A 132 3.85 0.33 -15.42
C VAL A 132 4.38 0.94 -16.72
N VAL A 133 5.25 0.23 -17.44
CA VAL A 133 5.75 0.67 -18.75
C VAL A 133 4.61 0.79 -19.76
N ALA A 134 3.73 -0.22 -19.84
CA ALA A 134 2.58 -0.19 -20.74
C ALA A 134 1.60 0.94 -20.39
N ALA A 135 1.31 1.13 -19.09
CA ALA A 135 0.43 2.19 -18.61
C ALA A 135 1.03 3.58 -18.87
N ALA A 136 2.34 3.76 -18.64
CA ALA A 136 3.01 5.03 -18.93
C ALA A 136 2.95 5.39 -20.42
N TYR A 137 3.13 4.40 -21.30
CA TYR A 137 2.99 4.57 -22.74
C TYR A 137 1.56 4.92 -23.15
N GLU A 138 0.57 4.17 -22.66
CA GLU A 138 -0.84 4.35 -23.04
C GLU A 138 -1.42 5.67 -22.51
N PHE A 139 -1.06 6.06 -21.29
CA PHE A 139 -1.64 7.22 -20.62
C PHE A 139 -0.82 8.50 -20.79
N GLY A 140 0.44 8.41 -21.23
CA GLY A 140 1.35 9.57 -21.24
C GLY A 140 1.58 10.14 -19.83
N ASP A 141 1.48 9.30 -18.79
CA ASP A 141 1.57 9.68 -17.36
C ASP A 141 3.02 9.91 -16.95
N ARG A 142 3.67 10.93 -17.54
CA ARG A 142 5.06 11.32 -17.24
C ARG A 142 5.32 11.64 -15.76
N PRO A 143 4.38 12.27 -15.02
CA PRO A 143 4.51 12.41 -13.57
C PRO A 143 4.36 11.09 -12.80
N GLY A 144 3.82 10.03 -13.42
CA GLY A 144 3.52 8.75 -12.79
C GLY A 144 2.36 8.79 -11.80
N ILE A 145 1.60 9.89 -11.75
CA ILE A 145 0.66 10.16 -10.67
C ILE A 145 -0.59 9.28 -10.74
N TYR A 146 -1.02 8.86 -11.94
CA TYR A 146 -2.16 7.96 -12.10
C TYR A 146 -1.80 6.55 -11.65
N SER A 147 -0.69 6.02 -12.16
CA SER A 147 -0.21 4.69 -11.80
C SER A 147 0.15 4.59 -10.31
N GLY A 148 0.87 5.59 -9.77
CA GLY A 148 1.23 5.65 -8.35
C GLY A 148 0.00 5.76 -7.44
N THR A 149 -0.98 6.60 -7.78
CA THR A 149 -2.21 6.73 -6.97
C THR A 149 -3.05 5.46 -7.02
N ALA A 150 -3.17 4.81 -8.19
CA ALA A 150 -3.88 3.55 -8.32
C ALA A 150 -3.27 2.45 -7.45
N ILE A 151 -1.93 2.32 -7.47
CA ILE A 151 -1.19 1.39 -6.61
C ILE A 151 -1.44 1.71 -5.13
N ASN A 152 -1.48 2.99 -4.74
CA ASN A 152 -1.66 3.41 -3.36
C ASN A 152 -3.01 2.99 -2.75
N VAL A 153 -4.07 2.85 -3.56
CA VAL A 153 -5.36 2.29 -3.12
C VAL A 153 -5.17 0.84 -2.65
N PHE A 154 -4.52 0.02 -3.48
CA PHE A 154 -4.24 -1.38 -3.15
C PHE A 154 -3.23 -1.51 -2.00
N LEU A 155 -2.25 -0.61 -1.93
CA LEU A 155 -1.33 -0.49 -0.79
C LEU A 155 -2.12 -0.32 0.49
N SER A 156 -2.99 0.68 0.58
CA SER A 156 -3.77 0.98 1.78
C SER A 156 -4.68 -0.18 2.19
N LEU A 157 -5.33 -0.84 1.23
CA LEU A 157 -6.15 -2.03 1.49
C LEU A 157 -5.32 -3.21 2.04
N SER A 158 -4.11 -3.41 1.51
CA SER A 158 -3.27 -4.56 1.86
C SER A 158 -2.82 -4.57 3.33
N TRP A 159 -2.71 -3.40 3.97
CA TRP A 159 -2.42 -3.30 5.41
C TRP A 159 -3.54 -3.90 6.27
N ILE A 160 -4.79 -3.66 5.89
CA ILE A 160 -5.97 -4.24 6.55
C ILE A 160 -5.94 -5.76 6.40
N PHE A 161 -5.68 -6.26 5.19
CA PHE A 161 -5.61 -7.71 4.95
C PHE A 161 -4.45 -8.38 5.68
N MET A 162 -3.29 -7.73 5.77
CA MET A 162 -2.16 -8.22 6.56
C MET A 162 -2.54 -8.35 8.04
N LEU A 163 -3.15 -7.32 8.63
CA LEU A 163 -3.63 -7.34 10.00
C LEU A 163 -4.64 -8.48 10.25
N LYS A 164 -5.65 -8.58 9.38
CA LYS A 164 -6.70 -9.60 9.50
C LYS A 164 -6.17 -11.02 9.33
N ARG A 165 -5.25 -11.23 8.39
CA ARG A 165 -4.61 -12.52 8.16
C ARG A 165 -3.79 -13.00 9.36
N ARG A 166 -3.07 -12.09 10.01
CA ARG A 166 -2.26 -12.41 11.18
C ARG A 166 -3.11 -12.59 12.44
N GLY A 167 -4.30 -11.97 12.50
CA GLY A 167 -5.06 -11.87 13.75
C GLY A 167 -4.23 -11.25 14.87
N SER A 168 -3.23 -10.44 14.50
CA SER A 168 -2.16 -9.99 15.37
C SER A 168 -1.51 -8.74 14.78
N SER A 169 -1.09 -7.84 15.65
CA SER A 169 -0.40 -6.61 15.30
C SER A 169 1.12 -6.80 15.09
N ALA A 170 1.61 -8.04 15.03
CA ALA A 170 3.01 -8.34 14.75
C ALA A 170 3.46 -7.63 13.44
N GLY A 171 4.65 -7.03 13.47
CA GLY A 171 5.21 -6.20 12.40
C GLY A 171 4.59 -4.80 12.27
N GLN A 172 3.54 -4.47 13.04
CA GLN A 172 2.75 -3.25 12.90
C GLN A 172 2.79 -2.40 14.18
N SER A 173 2.50 -1.09 14.04
CA SER A 173 2.41 -0.15 15.15
C SER A 173 1.54 1.06 14.77
N MET A 174 0.98 1.75 15.77
CA MET A 174 0.22 2.97 15.50
C MET A 174 1.07 4.09 14.92
N TYR A 175 2.38 4.12 15.20
CA TYR A 175 3.30 5.08 14.58
C TYR A 175 3.41 4.87 13.06
N ILE A 176 3.45 3.61 12.62
CA ILE A 176 3.40 3.27 11.18
C ILE A 176 2.07 3.73 10.59
N ALA A 177 0.95 3.36 11.22
CA ALA A 177 -0.38 3.65 10.70
C ALA A 177 -0.65 5.17 10.60
N MET A 178 -0.32 5.94 11.64
CA MET A 178 -0.49 7.38 11.66
C MET A 178 0.41 8.09 10.66
N SER A 179 1.69 7.70 10.59
CA SER A 179 2.64 8.32 9.65
C SER A 179 2.23 8.01 8.20
N LYS A 180 1.82 6.78 7.90
CA LYS A 180 1.29 6.41 6.58
C LYS A 180 0.05 7.24 6.20
N PHE A 181 -0.91 7.37 7.12
CA PHE A 181 -2.12 8.16 6.90
C PHE A 181 -1.79 9.62 6.61
N LEU A 182 -0.93 10.25 7.42
CA LEU A 182 -0.54 11.65 7.21
C LEU A 182 0.21 11.82 5.90
N GLY A 183 1.12 10.90 5.55
CA GLY A 183 1.79 10.91 4.25
C GLY A 183 0.80 10.87 3.09
N SER A 184 -0.19 9.96 3.16
CA SER A 184 -1.24 9.81 2.14
C SER A 184 -2.22 10.99 2.12
N PHE A 185 -2.47 11.63 3.27
CA PHE A 185 -3.27 12.84 3.39
C PHE A 185 -2.64 14.01 2.63
N PHE A 186 -1.36 14.28 2.87
CA PHE A 186 -0.63 15.31 2.16
C PHE A 186 -0.42 14.98 0.67
N ALA A 187 -0.24 13.70 0.32
CA ALA A 187 -0.20 13.26 -1.07
C ALA A 187 -1.51 13.62 -1.80
N GLY A 188 -2.67 13.27 -1.22
CA GLY A 188 -3.97 13.57 -1.82
C GLY A 188 -4.23 15.07 -1.98
N TRP A 189 -3.86 15.86 -0.98
CA TRP A 189 -3.93 17.33 -1.08
C TRP A 189 -3.01 17.89 -2.16
N THR A 190 -1.79 17.38 -2.29
CA THR A 190 -0.90 17.75 -3.39
C THR A 190 -1.59 17.49 -4.73
N VAL A 191 -2.16 16.29 -4.90
CA VAL A 191 -2.84 15.90 -6.14
C VAL A 191 -4.05 16.80 -6.44
N PHE A 192 -4.86 17.11 -5.44
CA PHE A 192 -6.04 17.97 -5.62
C PHE A 192 -5.69 19.41 -6.01
N VAL A 193 -4.59 19.94 -5.46
CA VAL A 193 -4.14 21.31 -5.73
C VAL A 193 -3.46 21.42 -7.10
N MET A 194 -2.61 20.44 -7.43
CA MET A 194 -1.80 20.42 -8.65
C MET A 194 -2.57 19.90 -9.87
N PHE A 195 -3.59 19.06 -9.67
CA PHE A 195 -4.37 18.47 -10.76
C PHE A 195 -5.88 18.64 -10.53
N PRO A 196 -6.37 19.90 -10.50
CA PRO A 196 -7.78 20.19 -10.26
C PRO A 196 -8.67 19.60 -11.36
N GLY A 197 -9.92 19.26 -11.00
CA GLY A 197 -10.92 18.75 -11.96
C GLY A 197 -10.78 17.27 -12.32
N ARG A 198 -9.81 16.54 -11.73
CA ARG A 198 -9.64 15.10 -11.94
C ARG A 198 -10.42 14.27 -10.93
N TYR A 199 -11.67 13.96 -11.26
CA TYR A 199 -12.60 13.22 -10.38
C TYR A 199 -12.07 11.85 -9.92
N LEU A 200 -11.27 11.16 -10.76
CA LEU A 200 -10.69 9.86 -10.40
C LEU A 200 -9.77 9.97 -9.18
N PHE A 201 -9.01 11.06 -9.07
CA PHE A 201 -8.15 11.29 -7.89
C PHE A 201 -8.98 11.53 -6.64
N VAL A 202 -10.11 12.22 -6.75
CA VAL A 202 -11.03 12.41 -5.62
C VAL A 202 -11.51 11.05 -5.11
N VAL A 203 -11.96 10.17 -6.02
CA VAL A 203 -12.39 8.81 -5.65
C VAL A 203 -11.26 8.02 -5.01
N TRP A 204 -10.07 8.00 -5.61
CA TRP A 204 -8.94 7.24 -5.10
C TRP A 204 -8.43 7.74 -3.75
N PHE A 205 -8.25 9.05 -3.55
CA PHE A 205 -7.74 9.56 -2.28
C PHE A 205 -8.77 9.50 -1.14
N LEU A 206 -10.06 9.72 -1.42
CA LEU A 206 -11.10 9.46 -0.41
C LEU A 206 -11.12 7.98 -0.02
N THR A 207 -10.91 7.08 -0.99
CA THR A 207 -10.76 5.65 -0.72
C THR A 207 -9.52 5.35 0.14
N VAL A 208 -8.36 5.88 -0.23
CA VAL A 208 -7.09 5.70 0.52
C VAL A 208 -7.25 6.19 1.96
N TRP A 209 -7.77 7.40 2.17
CA TRP A 209 -7.94 7.95 3.52
C TRP A 209 -8.94 7.15 4.34
N THR A 210 -10.02 6.68 3.72
CA THR A 210 -11.00 5.81 4.39
C THR A 210 -10.35 4.50 4.81
N LEU A 211 -9.60 3.84 3.92
CA LEU A 211 -8.90 2.59 4.21
C LEU A 211 -7.85 2.77 5.31
N ASP A 212 -7.12 3.88 5.31
CA ASP A 212 -6.11 4.19 6.32
C ASP A 212 -6.72 4.44 7.70
N ILE A 213 -7.84 5.15 7.77
CA ILE A 213 -8.59 5.35 9.00
C ILE A 213 -9.12 3.99 9.51
N VAL A 214 -9.68 3.17 8.63
CA VAL A 214 -10.15 1.82 8.97
C VAL A 214 -8.99 0.97 9.50
N TYR A 215 -7.84 0.99 8.84
CA TYR A 215 -6.64 0.29 9.29
C TYR A 215 -6.19 0.77 10.67
N MET A 216 -6.10 2.08 10.89
CA MET A 216 -5.74 2.67 12.19
C MET A 216 -6.70 2.21 13.30
N VAL A 217 -8.00 2.25 13.06
CA VAL A 217 -9.02 1.84 14.05
C VAL A 217 -8.90 0.34 14.36
N LEU A 218 -8.75 -0.50 13.33
CA LEU A 218 -8.62 -1.95 13.50
C LEU A 218 -7.32 -2.31 14.23
N LEU A 219 -6.21 -1.67 13.87
CA LEU A 219 -4.92 -1.90 14.51
C LEU A 219 -4.95 -1.46 15.98
N HIS A 220 -5.51 -0.28 16.26
CA HIS A 220 -5.68 0.20 17.63
C HIS A 220 -6.46 -0.80 18.49
N ARG A 221 -7.59 -1.30 17.96
CA ARG A 221 -8.41 -2.32 18.64
C ARG A 221 -7.63 -3.62 18.85
N GLN A 222 -6.91 -4.09 17.85
CA GLN A 222 -6.08 -5.29 17.94
C GLN A 222 -4.99 -5.16 19.01
N ILE A 223 -4.25 -4.04 19.05
CA ILE A 223 -3.20 -3.82 20.04
C ILE A 223 -3.78 -3.79 21.47
N ARG A 224 -4.96 -3.17 21.65
CA ARG A 224 -5.66 -3.17 22.94
C ARG A 224 -6.13 -4.56 23.35
N ALA A 225 -6.63 -5.36 22.40
CA ALA A 225 -7.05 -6.74 22.64
C ALA A 225 -5.88 -7.64 23.04
N GLU A 226 -4.67 -7.35 22.55
CA GLU A 226 -3.42 -8.00 22.96
C GLU A 226 -2.90 -7.53 24.34
N GLY A 227 -3.63 -6.67 25.05
CA GLY A 227 -3.24 -6.15 26.37
C GLY A 227 -2.11 -5.12 26.33
N ALA A 228 -1.75 -4.60 25.16
CA ALA A 228 -0.67 -3.63 25.00
C ALA A 228 -1.18 -2.19 24.80
N SER A 229 -0.32 -1.22 25.10
CA SER A 229 -0.59 0.19 24.78
C SER A 229 -0.34 0.46 23.29
N PRO A 230 -1.31 1.05 22.55
CA PRO A 230 -1.15 1.41 21.14
C PRO A 230 0.00 2.38 20.85
N TRP A 231 0.38 3.18 21.86
CA TRP A 231 1.37 4.26 21.77
C TRP A 231 2.66 3.95 22.54
N ALA A 232 2.93 2.67 22.84
CA ALA A 232 4.20 2.26 23.42
C ALA A 232 5.26 2.06 22.33
N LEU A 233 6.36 2.83 22.39
CA LEU A 233 7.50 2.68 21.46
C LEU A 233 8.15 1.29 21.57
N LYS A 234 8.33 0.79 22.80
CA LYS A 234 8.92 -0.53 23.09
C LYS A 234 7.83 -1.52 23.48
N ARG A 235 7.04 -1.93 22.49
CA ARG A 235 6.00 -2.93 22.67
C ARG A 235 6.57 -4.35 22.53
N PRO A 236 6.20 -5.32 23.38
CA PRO A 236 6.60 -6.72 23.18
C PRO A 236 6.12 -7.24 21.82
N VAL A 237 6.74 -8.32 21.36
CA VAL A 237 6.34 -8.99 20.11
C VAL A 237 4.95 -9.59 20.33
N ALA A 238 4.00 -9.24 19.46
CA ALA A 238 2.65 -9.77 19.53
C ALA A 238 2.64 -11.23 19.05
N THR A 239 1.95 -12.10 19.77
CA THR A 239 1.74 -13.50 19.35
C THR A 239 0.83 -13.52 18.12
N VAL A 240 1.16 -14.35 17.13
CA VAL A 240 0.34 -14.55 15.94
C VAL A 240 -0.60 -15.73 16.18
N THR A 241 -1.91 -15.46 16.18
CA THR A 241 -2.93 -16.49 16.33
C THR A 241 -3.31 -17.02 14.95
N HIS A 242 -2.76 -18.16 14.55
CA HIS A 242 -3.28 -18.85 13.38
C HIS A 242 -4.70 -19.33 13.73
N VAL A 243 -5.71 -18.73 13.08
CA VAL A 243 -7.07 -19.27 13.12
C VAL A 243 -7.04 -20.60 12.39
N THR A 244 -6.82 -21.68 13.14
CA THR A 244 -7.11 -23.03 12.67
C THR A 244 -8.61 -23.07 12.46
N ILE A 245 -9.08 -23.04 11.21
CA ILE A 245 -10.48 -23.34 10.91
C ILE A 245 -10.65 -24.82 11.27
N GLY A 246 -11.05 -25.07 12.51
CA GLY A 246 -11.31 -26.39 13.04
C GLY A 246 -12.42 -27.02 12.23
N ARG A 247 -12.10 -28.13 11.56
CA ARG A 247 -13.06 -29.02 10.93
C ARG A 247 -13.85 -29.70 12.06
N SER A 248 -14.86 -29.03 12.59
CA SER A 248 -15.89 -29.67 13.41
C SER A 248 -16.82 -30.44 12.48
N MET A 249 -16.48 -31.70 12.21
CA MET A 249 -17.48 -32.71 11.85
C MET A 249 -17.45 -33.76 12.94
N SER A 250 -18.17 -33.51 14.02
CA SER A 250 -18.63 -34.56 14.91
C SER A 250 -19.66 -35.39 14.14
N HIS A 251 -19.25 -36.55 13.64
CA HIS A 251 -20.19 -37.62 13.29
C HIS A 251 -20.88 -38.08 14.57
N PRO A 252 -22.23 -38.12 14.64
CA PRO A 252 -22.89 -38.88 15.68
C PRO A 252 -22.83 -40.36 15.30
N GLU A 253 -22.17 -41.15 16.15
CA GLU A 253 -22.33 -42.60 16.18
C GLU A 253 -23.70 -43.01 16.72
N SER A 254 -24.16 -44.16 16.22
CA SER A 254 -25.16 -45.10 16.76
C SER A 254 -26.63 -44.96 16.34
N VAL A 255 -27.09 -45.96 15.57
CA VAL A 255 -28.25 -46.78 15.93
C VAL A 255 -27.94 -48.24 15.55
N PRO A 256 -27.96 -49.21 16.47
CA PRO A 256 -28.01 -50.63 16.13
C PRO A 256 -29.46 -51.04 15.85
N THR A 257 -29.74 -51.55 14.66
CA THR A 257 -31.00 -52.24 14.36
C THR A 257 -30.88 -53.70 14.77
N SER A 258 -31.65 -54.09 15.78
CA SER A 258 -32.15 -55.45 16.01
C SER A 258 -33.08 -55.90 14.89
#